data_AF-A0A2K6G1W3-F1
#
_entry.id   AF-A0A2K6G1W3-F1
#
_cell.length_a   1.000
_cell.length_b   1.000
_cell.length_c   1.000
_cell.angle_alpha   90.00
_cell.angle_beta   90.00
_cell.angle_gamma   90.00
#
_symmetry.space_group_name_H-M   'P 1'
#
loop_
_entity.id
_entity.type
_entity.pdbx_description
1 polymer ?
#
loop_
_entity_poly.entity_id
_entity_poly.type
_entity_poly.pdbx_seq_one_letter_code
_entity_poly.pdbx_strand_id
1 'polypeptide(L)'
;MTLFHFGNCFALAYFPYFITYKCSGLSEYNAFWKCVQAGVTYLFVQLCKMLFLATFFPTWEGGIYDFIGEFMKASVDVADLIGLNLVMSRNAGKGEYKIMVAALGWATAELIMSRCIPLWVGARGIEFDWKYIQMSIDSNISLVHYIVASAQVWMITRYDLYHTFRPAVLLLMFLSVYKTFVMETFVHLCSLGSWTALLARAVVTGLLALSTLALYVAVVNVHT
;
A
#
# COMPACT_ATOMS: atom_id res chain seq x y z
N MET A 1 -13.44 24.17 -15.75
CA MET A 1 -12.04 23.82 -15.44
C MET A 1 -11.95 22.84 -14.27
N THR A 2 -12.64 23.10 -13.16
CA THR A 2 -12.80 22.23 -11.98
C THR A 2 -13.03 20.73 -12.26
N LEU A 3 -14.06 20.40 -13.06
CA LEU A 3 -14.37 19.01 -13.44
C LEU A 3 -13.28 18.35 -14.30
N PHE A 4 -12.57 19.14 -15.13
CA PHE A 4 -11.48 18.61 -15.96
C PHE A 4 -10.26 18.27 -15.11
N HIS A 5 -9.88 19.10 -14.14
CA HIS A 5 -8.76 18.80 -13.24
C HIS A 5 -9.04 17.60 -12.36
N PHE A 6 -10.25 17.51 -11.81
CA PHE A 6 -10.69 16.33 -11.06
C PHE A 6 -10.68 15.07 -11.91
N GLY A 7 -11.33 15.11 -13.07
CA GLY A 7 -11.43 13.97 -13.98
C GLY A 7 -10.06 13.47 -14.40
N ASN A 8 -9.12 14.36 -14.72
CA ASN A 8 -7.76 13.99 -15.10
C ASN A 8 -6.97 13.36 -13.95
N CYS A 9 -7.02 13.94 -12.74
CA CYS A 9 -6.30 13.39 -11.58
C CYS A 9 -6.91 12.05 -11.12
N PHE A 10 -8.25 11.98 -11.10
CA PHE A 10 -8.96 10.75 -10.76
C PHE A 10 -8.70 9.66 -11.79
N ALA A 11 -8.72 9.98 -13.09
CA ALA A 11 -8.36 9.02 -14.13
C ALA A 11 -6.91 8.56 -13.98
N LEU A 12 -5.97 9.48 -13.74
CA LEU A 12 -4.56 9.14 -13.54
C LEU A 12 -4.34 8.21 -12.33
N ALA A 13 -5.13 8.37 -11.26
CA ALA A 13 -5.05 7.53 -10.07
C ALA A 13 -5.79 6.20 -10.24
N TYR A 14 -7.00 6.19 -10.81
CA TYR A 14 -7.87 5.01 -10.85
C TYR A 14 -7.62 4.09 -12.06
N PHE A 15 -7.15 4.64 -13.19
CA PHE A 15 -6.99 3.86 -14.42
C PHE A 15 -6.02 2.67 -14.26
N PRO A 16 -4.88 2.79 -13.56
CA PRO A 16 -4.02 1.64 -13.28
C PRO A 16 -4.74 0.53 -12.49
N TYR A 17 -5.56 0.89 -11.50
CA TYR A 17 -6.34 -0.07 -10.71
C TYR A 17 -7.32 -0.83 -11.60
N PHE A 18 -7.99 -0.13 -12.51
CA PHE A 18 -8.92 -0.73 -13.46
C PHE A 18 -8.21 -1.69 -14.43
N ILE A 19 -7.06 -1.29 -14.98
CA ILE A 19 -6.26 -2.16 -15.85
C ILE A 19 -5.81 -3.40 -15.09
N THR A 20 -5.26 -3.27 -13.88
CA THR A 20 -4.83 -4.42 -13.08
C THR A 20 -6.00 -5.35 -12.79
N TYR A 21 -7.17 -4.82 -12.42
CA TYR A 21 -8.37 -5.65 -12.20
C TYR A 21 -8.77 -6.48 -13.42
N LYS A 22 -8.68 -5.89 -14.63
CA LYS A 22 -9.00 -6.58 -15.89
C LYS A 22 -7.91 -7.55 -16.32
N CYS A 23 -6.65 -7.13 -16.31
CA CYS A 23 -5.52 -7.92 -16.78
C CYS A 23 -5.14 -9.07 -15.84
N SER A 24 -5.47 -8.99 -14.54
CA SER A 24 -5.23 -10.07 -13.58
C SER A 24 -6.29 -11.18 -13.63
N GLY A 25 -7.25 -11.15 -14.56
CA GLY A 25 -8.30 -12.15 -14.71
C GLY A 25 -9.38 -12.11 -13.61
N LEU A 26 -9.30 -11.18 -12.65
CA LEU A 26 -10.26 -11.08 -11.54
C LEU A 26 -11.70 -10.84 -12.00
N SER A 27 -11.87 -10.16 -13.13
CA SER A 27 -13.20 -9.94 -13.71
C SER A 27 -13.88 -11.22 -14.17
N GLU A 28 -13.12 -12.27 -14.53
CA GLU A 28 -13.68 -13.55 -14.97
C GLU A 28 -14.24 -14.36 -13.78
N TYR A 29 -13.62 -14.22 -12.61
CA TYR A 29 -14.04 -14.88 -11.37
C TYR A 29 -15.14 -14.14 -10.62
N ASN A 30 -15.69 -13.07 -11.20
CA ASN A 30 -16.68 -12.20 -10.55
C ASN A 30 -16.21 -11.72 -9.15
N ALA A 31 -14.90 -11.42 -9.04
CA ALA A 31 -14.21 -11.17 -7.78
C ALA A 31 -14.55 -9.83 -7.12
N PHE A 32 -15.38 -9.00 -7.77
CA PHE A 32 -15.74 -7.67 -7.33
C PHE A 32 -16.20 -7.65 -5.87
N TRP A 33 -17.12 -8.53 -5.48
CA TRP A 33 -17.63 -8.60 -4.11
C TRP A 33 -16.56 -9.00 -3.09
N LYS A 34 -15.57 -9.81 -3.50
CA LYS A 34 -14.44 -10.18 -2.63
C LYS A 34 -13.47 -9.01 -2.46
N CYS A 35 -13.25 -8.21 -3.51
CA CYS A 35 -12.49 -6.95 -3.40
C CYS A 35 -13.21 -5.93 -2.51
N VAL A 36 -14.54 -5.81 -2.62
CA VAL A 36 -15.33 -4.95 -1.72
C VAL A 36 -15.21 -5.40 -0.27
N GLN A 37 -15.31 -6.71 -0.01
CA GLN A 37 -15.12 -7.27 1.33
C GLN A 37 -13.71 -6.98 1.90
N ALA A 38 -12.68 -7.08 1.06
CA ALA A 38 -11.31 -6.70 1.42
C ALA A 38 -11.22 -5.21 1.77
N GLY A 39 -11.86 -4.35 0.98
CA GLY A 39 -11.94 -2.91 1.26
C GLY A 39 -12.67 -2.57 2.56
N VAL A 40 -13.77 -3.26 2.88
CA VAL A 40 -14.45 -3.09 4.19
C VAL A 40 -13.54 -3.51 5.35
N THR A 41 -12.75 -4.56 5.16
CA THR A 41 -11.77 -4.99 6.17
C THR A 41 -10.68 -3.94 6.37
N TYR A 42 -10.19 -3.31 5.28
CA TYR A 42 -9.28 -2.18 5.37
C TYR A 42 -9.87 -1.04 6.20
N LEU A 43 -11.14 -0.66 5.97
CA LEU A 43 -11.78 0.41 6.75
C LEU A 43 -11.80 0.11 8.25
N PHE A 44 -12.10 -1.13 8.61
CA PHE A 44 -12.10 -1.56 10.00
C PHE A 44 -10.70 -1.50 10.62
N VAL A 45 -9.68 -2.04 9.93
CA VAL A 45 -8.29 -2.01 10.40
C VAL A 45 -7.79 -0.58 10.54
N GLN A 46 -8.07 0.28 9.55
CA GLN A 46 -7.68 1.69 9.58
C GLN A 46 -8.34 2.45 10.72
N LEU A 47 -9.60 2.16 11.04
CA LEU A 47 -10.31 2.74 12.18
C LEU A 47 -9.66 2.30 13.51
N CYS A 48 -9.36 1.02 13.66
CA CYS A 48 -8.66 0.50 14.84
C CYS A 48 -7.27 1.12 15.00
N LYS A 49 -6.53 1.24 13.89
CA LYS A 49 -5.20 1.86 13.83
C LYS A 49 -5.24 3.32 14.27
N MET A 50 -6.18 4.10 13.75
CA MET A 50 -6.33 5.50 14.11
C MET A 50 -6.75 5.69 15.57
N LEU A 51 -7.61 4.82 16.10
CA LEU A 51 -7.98 4.83 17.52
C LEU A 51 -6.77 4.52 18.40
N PHE A 52 -5.99 3.49 18.07
CA PHE A 52 -4.78 3.11 18.81
C PHE A 52 -3.73 4.22 18.80
N LEU A 53 -3.50 4.82 17.62
CA LEU A 53 -2.58 5.96 17.49
C LEU A 53 -3.03 7.14 18.37
N ALA A 54 -4.32 7.47 18.35
CA ALA A 54 -4.87 8.57 19.13
C ALA A 54 -4.83 8.33 20.66
N THR A 55 -4.97 7.09 21.13
CA THR A 55 -4.97 6.79 22.58
C THR A 55 -3.57 6.64 23.16
N PHE A 56 -2.62 6.07 22.41
CA PHE A 56 -1.29 5.73 22.93
C PHE A 56 -0.20 6.73 22.53
N PHE A 57 -0.40 7.51 21.47
CA PHE A 57 0.59 8.48 20.99
C PHE A 57 0.02 9.90 21.05
N PRO A 58 0.14 10.59 22.20
CA PRO A 58 -0.20 12.00 22.26
C PRO A 58 0.66 12.81 21.29
N THR A 59 0.12 13.90 20.77
CA THR A 59 0.88 14.86 19.96
C THR A 59 1.96 15.50 20.84
N TRP A 60 3.23 15.15 20.59
CA TRP A 60 4.36 15.82 21.25
C TRP A 60 4.44 17.27 20.77
N GLU A 61 4.25 18.23 21.69
CA GLU A 61 4.37 19.68 21.41
C GLU A 61 5.82 20.20 21.52
N GLY A 62 6.80 19.32 21.70
CA GLY A 62 8.21 19.69 21.73
C GLY A 62 8.80 19.75 20.32
N GLY A 63 9.39 20.89 19.93
CA GLY A 63 10.02 21.09 18.61
C GLY A 63 11.27 20.25 18.30
N ILE A 64 11.50 19.13 19.01
CA ILE A 64 12.56 18.17 18.76
C ILE A 64 11.92 16.95 18.09
N TYR A 65 12.48 16.50 16.97
CA TYR A 65 12.00 15.31 16.25
C TYR A 65 12.08 14.06 17.15
N ASP A 66 10.93 13.50 17.52
CA ASP A 66 10.83 12.29 18.33
C ASP A 66 10.99 11.03 17.46
N PHE A 67 12.25 10.64 17.22
CA PHE A 67 12.58 9.44 16.45
C PHE A 67 11.94 8.16 17.02
N ILE A 68 11.86 8.04 18.35
CA ILE A 68 11.32 6.85 19.01
C ILE A 68 9.80 6.80 18.82
N GLY A 69 9.13 7.93 19.01
CA GLY A 69 7.69 8.06 18.75
C GLY A 69 7.33 7.75 17.31
N GLU A 70 8.05 8.30 16.33
CA GLU A 70 7.82 8.02 14.91
C GLU A 70 8.10 6.55 14.54
N PHE A 71 9.15 5.94 15.12
CA PHE A 71 9.42 4.51 14.95
C PHE A 71 8.29 3.64 15.53
N MET A 72 7.77 3.99 16.70
CA MET A 72 6.66 3.28 17.32
C MET A 72 5.36 3.45 16.54
N LYS A 73 5.08 4.64 15.98
CA LYS A 73 3.94 4.84 15.07
C LYS A 73 4.06 3.96 13.82
N ALA A 74 5.25 3.86 13.23
CA ALA A 74 5.51 2.99 12.09
C ALA A 74 5.29 1.50 12.44
N SER A 75 5.52 1.08 13.68
CA SER A 75 5.23 -0.30 14.10
C SER A 75 3.73 -0.64 14.04
N VAL A 76 2.85 0.36 14.09
CA VAL A 76 1.39 0.16 13.96
C VAL A 76 1.02 -0.26 12.53
N ASP A 77 1.86 0.01 11.53
CA ASP A 77 1.66 -0.45 10.15
C ASP A 77 1.76 -1.98 10.02
N VAL A 78 2.27 -2.69 11.03
CA VAL A 78 2.17 -4.16 11.12
C VAL A 78 0.72 -4.62 11.16
N ALA A 79 -0.20 -3.81 11.70
CA ALA A 79 -1.64 -4.11 11.71
C ALA A 79 -2.22 -4.27 10.29
N ASP A 80 -1.68 -3.53 9.31
CA ASP A 80 -2.13 -3.63 7.92
C ASP A 80 -1.76 -5.00 7.33
N LEU A 81 -0.59 -5.54 7.66
CA LEU A 81 -0.19 -6.91 7.27
C LEU A 81 -1.10 -7.97 7.89
N ILE A 82 -1.51 -7.79 9.16
CA ILE A 82 -2.47 -8.69 9.83
C ILE A 82 -3.82 -8.62 9.12
N GLY A 83 -4.27 -7.42 8.76
CA GLY A 83 -5.49 -7.21 7.97
C GLY A 83 -5.45 -7.92 6.62
N LEU A 84 -4.35 -7.78 5.87
CA LEU A 84 -4.15 -8.48 4.60
C LEU A 84 -4.18 -10.01 4.77
N ASN A 85 -3.55 -10.54 5.81
CA ASN A 85 -3.61 -11.98 6.13
C ASN A 85 -5.05 -12.44 6.43
N LEU A 86 -5.81 -11.65 7.18
CA LEU A 86 -7.21 -11.94 7.47
C LEU A 86 -8.08 -11.96 6.19
N VAL A 87 -7.84 -11.03 5.27
CA VAL A 87 -8.53 -11.02 3.97
C VAL A 87 -8.19 -12.28 3.16
N MET A 88 -6.91 -12.66 3.10
CA MET A 88 -6.47 -13.82 2.32
C MET A 88 -6.92 -15.16 2.93
N SER A 89 -7.01 -15.26 4.26
CA SER A 89 -7.49 -16.48 4.92
C SER A 89 -9.00 -16.70 4.72
N ARG A 90 -9.79 -15.63 4.61
CA ARG A 90 -11.24 -15.69 4.34
C ARG A 90 -11.60 -16.01 2.89
N ASN A 91 -10.67 -15.75 1.96
CA ASN A 91 -10.88 -16.02 0.55
C ASN A 91 -10.34 -17.40 0.18
N ALA A 92 -11.21 -18.27 -0.34
CA ALA A 92 -10.82 -19.55 -0.93
C ALA A 92 -10.41 -19.37 -2.41
N GLY A 93 -9.41 -20.12 -2.87
CA GLY A 93 -8.90 -20.03 -4.24
C GLY A 93 -7.39 -20.24 -4.36
N LYS A 94 -6.87 -20.15 -5.59
CA LYS A 94 -5.43 -20.16 -5.87
C LYS A 94 -4.72 -18.99 -5.19
N GLY A 95 -3.44 -19.16 -4.84
CA GLY A 95 -2.65 -18.14 -4.15
C GLY A 95 -2.62 -16.79 -4.86
N GLU A 96 -2.34 -16.82 -6.16
CA GLU A 96 -2.32 -15.64 -7.03
C GLU A 96 -3.64 -14.85 -6.99
N TYR A 97 -4.76 -15.57 -7.03
CA TYR A 97 -6.09 -14.98 -6.92
C TYR A 97 -6.29 -14.31 -5.56
N LYS A 98 -5.90 -14.96 -4.46
CA LYS A 98 -6.02 -14.40 -3.10
C LYS A 98 -5.19 -13.13 -2.94
N ILE A 99 -3.95 -13.15 -3.44
CA ILE A 99 -3.03 -12.00 -3.40
C ILE A 99 -3.65 -10.82 -4.13
N MET A 100 -4.10 -11.03 -5.37
CA MET A 100 -4.63 -9.95 -6.20
C MET A 100 -5.94 -9.37 -5.66
N VAL A 101 -6.85 -10.20 -5.14
CA VAL A 101 -8.09 -9.72 -4.51
C VAL A 101 -7.80 -8.90 -3.26
N ALA A 102 -6.90 -9.38 -2.39
CA ALA A 102 -6.53 -8.67 -1.18
C ALA A 102 -5.87 -7.32 -1.51
N ALA A 103 -4.87 -7.34 -2.38
CA ALA A 103 -4.12 -6.15 -2.77
C ALA A 103 -4.99 -5.09 -3.44
N LEU A 104 -5.76 -5.46 -4.48
CA LEU A 104 -6.60 -4.50 -5.21
C LEU A 104 -7.73 -3.96 -4.33
N GLY A 105 -8.40 -4.81 -3.55
CA GLY A 105 -9.46 -4.36 -2.66
C GLY A 105 -8.94 -3.40 -1.59
N TRP A 106 -7.80 -3.72 -0.97
CA TRP A 106 -7.15 -2.89 0.04
C TRP A 106 -6.68 -1.56 -0.53
N ALA A 107 -5.90 -1.58 -1.62
CA ALA A 107 -5.39 -0.37 -2.25
C ALA A 107 -6.51 0.52 -2.80
N THR A 108 -7.57 -0.06 -3.38
CA THR A 108 -8.71 0.74 -3.88
C THR A 108 -9.44 1.41 -2.73
N ALA A 109 -9.62 0.73 -1.59
CA ALA A 109 -10.25 1.32 -0.42
C ALA A 109 -9.39 2.44 0.18
N GLU A 110 -8.07 2.26 0.22
CA GLU A 110 -7.13 3.31 0.62
C GLU A 110 -7.21 4.52 -0.34
N LEU A 111 -7.18 4.31 -1.66
CA LEU A 111 -7.30 5.38 -2.66
C LEU A 111 -8.59 6.19 -2.43
N ILE A 112 -9.72 5.51 -2.28
CA ILE A 112 -11.01 6.17 -2.07
C ILE A 112 -11.01 6.96 -0.74
N MET A 113 -10.57 6.36 0.35
CA MET A 113 -10.62 7.02 1.66
C MET A 113 -9.62 8.17 1.81
N SER A 114 -8.40 7.99 1.30
CA SER A 114 -7.31 8.94 1.54
C SER A 114 -7.20 10.02 0.48
N ARG A 115 -7.66 9.74 -0.76
CA ARG A 115 -7.41 10.61 -1.92
C ARG A 115 -8.68 11.18 -2.55
N CYS A 116 -9.84 10.56 -2.37
CA CYS A 116 -11.09 11.08 -2.95
C CYS A 116 -11.47 12.45 -2.38
N ILE A 117 -11.36 12.65 -1.06
CA ILE A 117 -11.68 13.94 -0.42
C ILE A 117 -10.71 15.05 -0.89
N PRO A 118 -9.37 14.89 -0.82
CA PRO A 118 -8.46 15.92 -1.30
C PRO A 118 -8.58 16.22 -2.79
N LEU A 119 -8.82 15.21 -3.64
CA LEU A 119 -9.06 15.40 -5.06
C LEU A 119 -10.38 16.14 -5.33
N TRP A 120 -11.45 15.81 -4.59
CA TRP A 120 -12.73 16.49 -4.67
C TRP A 120 -12.66 17.95 -4.22
N VAL A 121 -11.97 18.23 -3.11
CA VAL A 121 -11.77 19.61 -2.63
C VAL A 121 -10.86 20.38 -3.58
N GLY A 122 -9.80 19.75 -4.10
CA GLY A 122 -8.94 20.33 -5.14
C GLY A 122 -9.68 20.66 -6.42
N ALA A 123 -10.70 19.87 -6.77
CA ALA A 123 -11.60 20.17 -7.88
C ALA A 123 -12.36 21.49 -7.69
N ARG A 124 -12.59 21.96 -6.46
CA ARG A 124 -13.32 23.21 -6.21
C ARG A 124 -12.44 24.46 -6.31
N GLY A 125 -11.11 24.30 -6.39
CA GLY A 125 -10.17 25.39 -6.57
C GLY A 125 -10.23 26.00 -7.97
N ILE A 126 -9.93 27.31 -8.06
CA ILE A 126 -9.81 28.04 -9.33
C ILE A 126 -8.44 27.78 -9.98
N GLU A 127 -7.42 27.44 -9.18
CA GLU A 127 -6.04 27.23 -9.62
C GLU A 127 -5.63 25.76 -9.45
N PHE A 128 -4.81 25.28 -10.39
CA PHE A 128 -4.39 23.88 -10.44
C PHE A 128 -3.00 23.72 -9.79
N ASP A 129 -2.94 22.95 -8.71
CA ASP A 129 -1.70 22.65 -7.99
C ASP A 129 -1.08 21.30 -8.39
N TRP A 130 0.24 21.28 -8.47
CA TRP A 130 1.01 20.07 -8.82
C TRP A 130 0.90 18.99 -7.74
N LYS A 131 0.47 19.38 -6.54
CA LYS A 131 0.18 18.50 -5.40
C LYS A 131 -0.82 17.41 -5.75
N TYR A 132 -1.88 17.72 -6.52
CA TYR A 132 -2.92 16.73 -6.86
C TYR A 132 -2.42 15.68 -7.86
N ILE A 133 -1.52 16.06 -8.78
CA ILE A 133 -0.85 15.13 -9.68
C ILE A 133 0.11 14.23 -8.91
N GLN A 134 0.94 14.81 -8.05
CA GLN A 134 1.85 14.03 -7.19
C GLN A 134 1.07 13.03 -6.33
N MET A 135 -0.05 13.45 -5.75
CA MET A 135 -0.94 12.60 -4.97
C MET A 135 -1.55 11.45 -5.80
N SER A 136 -1.92 11.72 -7.05
CA SER A 136 -2.42 10.70 -7.97
C SER A 136 -1.35 9.67 -8.32
N ILE A 137 -0.11 10.12 -8.58
CA ILE A 137 1.04 9.25 -8.85
C ILE A 137 1.43 8.44 -7.59
N ASP A 138 1.44 9.06 -6.41
CA ASP A 138 1.72 8.41 -5.13
C ASP A 138 0.72 7.28 -4.84
N SER A 139 -0.53 7.43 -5.28
CA SER A 139 -1.55 6.38 -5.18
C SER A 139 -1.24 5.16 -6.05
N ASN A 140 -0.63 5.37 -7.22
CA ASN A 140 -0.19 4.27 -8.09
C ASN A 140 1.03 3.55 -7.50
N ILE A 141 1.94 4.29 -6.86
CA ILE A 141 3.06 3.71 -6.11
C ILE A 141 2.55 2.87 -4.93
N SER A 142 1.52 3.36 -4.25
CA SER A 142 0.87 2.66 -3.13
C SER A 142 0.19 1.37 -3.58
N LEU A 143 -0.50 1.36 -4.74
CA LEU A 143 -1.05 0.15 -5.34
C LEU A 143 0.01 -0.95 -5.49
N VAL A 144 1.14 -0.62 -6.10
CA VAL A 144 2.25 -1.57 -6.29
C VAL A 144 2.77 -2.06 -4.94
N HIS A 145 2.90 -1.17 -3.96
CA HIS A 145 3.31 -1.52 -2.61
C HIS A 145 2.36 -2.53 -1.95
N TYR A 146 1.04 -2.36 -2.03
CA TYR A 146 0.09 -3.32 -1.45
C TYR A 146 0.04 -4.65 -2.19
N ILE A 147 0.29 -4.67 -3.52
CA ILE A 147 0.47 -5.92 -4.26
C ILE A 147 1.68 -6.68 -3.71
N VAL A 148 2.80 -5.99 -3.53
CA VAL A 148 4.03 -6.54 -2.96
C VAL A 148 3.82 -7.03 -1.53
N ALA A 149 3.22 -6.22 -0.66
CA ALA A 149 2.94 -6.59 0.72
C ALA A 149 2.01 -7.82 0.82
N SER A 150 0.95 -7.86 0.00
CA SER A 150 0.04 -9.00 -0.04
C SER A 150 0.75 -10.28 -0.51
N ALA A 151 1.63 -10.18 -1.52
CA ALA A 151 2.43 -11.30 -1.98
C ALA A 151 3.40 -11.80 -0.91
N GLN A 152 4.07 -10.89 -0.20
CA GLN A 152 4.97 -11.23 0.92
C GLN A 152 4.22 -11.95 2.06
N VAL A 153 3.06 -11.42 2.47
CA VAL A 153 2.21 -12.03 3.50
C VAL A 153 1.70 -13.40 3.05
N TRP A 154 1.36 -13.57 1.77
CA TRP A 154 0.96 -14.87 1.26
C TRP A 154 2.11 -15.88 1.27
N MET A 155 3.33 -15.47 0.89
CA MET A 155 4.50 -16.35 0.91
C MET A 155 4.86 -16.81 2.33
N ILE A 156 4.79 -15.94 3.33
CA ILE A 156 5.14 -16.29 4.72
C ILE A 156 4.09 -17.19 5.39
N THR A 157 2.81 -17.03 5.02
CA THR A 157 1.70 -17.83 5.58
C THR A 157 1.61 -19.22 4.96
N ARG A 158 2.35 -19.47 3.87
CA ARG A 158 2.43 -20.78 3.23
C ARG A 158 3.31 -21.72 4.05
N TYR A 159 2.74 -22.85 4.49
CA TYR A 159 3.42 -23.85 5.31
C TYR A 159 4.66 -24.46 4.63
N ASP A 160 4.64 -24.59 3.30
CA ASP A 160 5.70 -25.21 2.50
C ASP A 160 6.93 -24.32 2.24
N LEU A 161 7.01 -23.11 2.83
CA LEU A 161 8.15 -22.24 2.62
C LEU A 161 9.41 -22.83 3.28
N TYR A 162 10.41 -23.18 2.47
CA TYR A 162 11.68 -23.73 2.93
C TYR A 162 12.37 -22.78 3.92
N HIS A 163 12.96 -23.34 4.98
CA HIS A 163 13.56 -22.57 6.07
C HIS A 163 14.62 -21.55 5.60
N THR A 164 15.28 -21.77 4.46
CA THR A 164 16.27 -20.85 3.89
C THR A 164 15.67 -19.55 3.33
N PHE A 165 14.46 -19.59 2.75
CA PHE A 165 13.85 -18.39 2.17
C PHE A 165 13.00 -17.60 3.17
N ARG A 166 12.58 -18.22 4.28
CA ARG A 166 11.86 -17.56 5.38
C ARG A 166 12.53 -16.28 5.90
N PRO A 167 13.84 -16.25 6.26
CA PRO A 167 14.48 -15.03 6.74
C PRO A 167 14.50 -13.93 5.68
N ALA A 168 14.67 -14.29 4.40
CA ALA A 168 14.65 -13.32 3.30
C ALA A 168 13.26 -12.66 3.14
N VAL A 169 12.19 -13.45 3.21
CA VAL A 169 10.81 -12.93 3.14
C VAL A 169 10.50 -12.04 4.36
N LEU A 170 10.89 -12.45 5.56
CA LEU A 170 10.70 -11.65 6.78
C LEU A 170 11.47 -10.32 6.72
N LEU A 171 12.70 -10.33 6.22
CA LEU A 171 13.49 -9.12 6.04
C LEU A 171 12.81 -8.16 5.04
N LEU A 172 12.32 -8.68 3.91
CA LEU A 172 11.59 -7.84 2.95
C LEU A 172 10.28 -7.30 3.52
N MET A 173 9.53 -8.09 4.29
CA MET A 173 8.33 -7.61 4.99
C MET A 173 8.66 -6.48 5.97
N PHE A 174 9.72 -6.64 6.75
CA PHE A 174 10.18 -5.61 7.67
C PHE A 174 10.54 -4.32 6.92
N LEU A 175 11.28 -4.42 5.82
CA LEU A 175 11.61 -3.26 4.98
C LEU A 175 10.37 -2.62 4.36
N SER A 176 9.36 -3.40 3.97
CA SER A 176 8.09 -2.88 3.44
C SER A 176 7.34 -2.05 4.49
N VAL A 177 7.24 -2.54 5.73
CA VAL A 177 6.51 -1.86 6.82
C VAL A 177 7.22 -0.56 7.22
N TYR A 178 8.53 -0.61 7.45
CA TYR A 178 9.28 0.57 7.91
C TYR A 178 9.69 1.51 6.77
N LYS A 179 9.31 1.20 5.52
CA LYS A 179 9.63 2.03 4.36
C LYS A 179 9.18 3.48 4.55
N THR A 180 7.94 3.69 4.98
CA THR A 180 7.36 5.04 5.09
C THR A 180 8.15 5.88 6.07
N PHE A 181 8.48 5.32 7.24
CA PHE A 181 9.32 5.94 8.25
C PHE A 181 10.72 6.30 7.73
N VAL A 182 11.40 5.36 7.05
CA VAL A 182 12.73 5.60 6.47
C VAL A 182 12.67 6.71 5.43
N MET A 183 11.62 6.72 4.59
CA MET A 183 11.42 7.73 3.56
C MET A 183 11.16 9.11 4.14
N GLU A 184 10.33 9.22 5.17
CA GLU A 184 10.04 10.51 5.82
C GLU A 184 11.27 11.06 6.54
N THR A 185 12.01 10.20 7.23
CA THR A 185 13.28 10.57 7.87
C THR A 185 14.29 11.06 6.83
N PHE A 186 14.40 10.36 5.69
CA PHE A 186 15.30 10.74 4.61
C PHE A 186 14.90 12.07 3.95
N VAL A 187 13.61 12.29 3.71
CA VAL A 187 13.10 13.55 3.15
C VAL A 187 13.37 14.71 4.10
N HIS A 188 13.20 14.51 5.41
CA HIS A 188 13.49 15.53 6.42
C HIS A 188 14.99 15.84 6.49
N LEU A 189 15.86 14.82 6.55
CA LEU A 189 17.31 14.98 6.64
C LEU A 189 17.91 15.65 5.39
N CYS A 190 17.46 15.24 4.20
CA CYS A 190 18.01 15.74 2.94
C CYS A 190 17.27 16.97 2.40
N SER A 191 16.21 17.45 3.08
CA SER A 191 15.36 18.57 2.62
C SER A 191 14.93 18.42 1.16
N LEU A 192 14.52 17.21 0.79
CA LEU A 192 14.20 16.86 -0.59
C LEU A 192 12.94 17.60 -1.05
N GLY A 193 12.96 18.09 -2.29
CA GLY A 193 11.77 18.62 -2.96
C GLY A 193 10.69 17.54 -3.14
N SER A 194 9.44 17.97 -3.35
CA SER A 194 8.29 17.06 -3.45
C SER A 194 8.42 16.04 -4.59
N TRP A 195 8.97 16.44 -5.74
CA TRP A 195 9.21 15.56 -6.89
C TRP A 195 10.32 14.54 -6.64
N THR A 196 11.40 14.95 -5.98
CA THR A 196 12.50 14.05 -5.63
C THR A 196 12.07 13.03 -4.57
N ALA A 197 11.24 13.44 -3.61
CA ALA A 197 10.65 12.54 -2.63
C ALA A 197 9.75 11.49 -3.29
N LEU A 198 8.91 11.91 -4.26
CA LEU A 198 8.06 11.00 -5.02
C LEU A 198 8.88 9.99 -5.84
N LEU A 199 9.96 10.44 -6.48
CA LEU A 199 10.87 9.57 -7.22
C LEU A 199 11.56 8.56 -6.30
N ALA A 200 12.05 8.99 -5.13
CA ALA A 200 12.66 8.10 -4.15
C ALA A 200 11.68 7.02 -3.67
N ARG A 201 10.42 7.39 -3.40
CA ARG A 201 9.35 6.44 -3.06
C ARG A 201 9.12 5.43 -4.18
N ALA A 202 9.06 5.88 -5.43
CA ALA A 202 8.88 5.02 -6.60
C ALA A 202 10.03 4.02 -6.75
N VAL A 203 11.29 4.48 -6.67
CA VAL A 203 12.49 3.63 -6.79
C VAL A 203 12.49 2.54 -5.74
N VAL A 204 12.24 2.88 -4.47
CA VAL A 204 12.22 1.87 -3.40
C VAL A 204 11.04 0.91 -3.53
N THR A 205 9.87 1.36 -4.00
CA THR A 205 8.76 0.42 -4.28
C THR A 205 9.15 -0.52 -5.41
N GLY A 206 9.79 -0.01 -6.46
CA GLY A 206 10.26 -0.82 -7.58
C GLY A 206 11.29 -1.86 -7.14
N LEU A 207 12.26 -1.49 -6.30
CA LEU A 207 13.25 -2.43 -5.76
C LEU A 207 12.59 -3.53 -4.92
N LEU A 208 11.66 -3.16 -4.02
CA LEU A 208 10.90 -4.12 -3.23
C LEU A 208 10.02 -5.04 -4.10
N ALA A 209 9.45 -4.51 -5.18
CA ALA A 209 8.65 -5.28 -6.11
C ALA A 209 9.50 -6.31 -6.86
N LEU A 210 10.65 -5.90 -7.40
CA LEU A 210 11.58 -6.77 -8.10
C LEU A 210 12.13 -7.87 -7.18
N SER A 211 12.52 -7.53 -5.95
CA SER A 211 13.02 -8.52 -4.98
C SER A 211 11.94 -9.51 -4.57
N THR A 212 10.71 -9.04 -4.37
CA THR A 212 9.56 -9.89 -4.04
C THR A 212 9.18 -10.80 -5.20
N LEU A 213 9.22 -10.31 -6.43
CA LEU A 213 8.98 -11.11 -7.63
C LEU A 213 10.05 -12.21 -7.78
N ALA A 214 11.33 -11.87 -7.59
CA ALA A 214 12.42 -12.84 -7.66
C ALA A 214 12.24 -13.96 -6.62
N LEU A 215 11.87 -13.61 -5.39
CA LEU A 215 11.57 -14.60 -4.35
C LEU A 215 10.30 -15.41 -4.67
N TYR A 216 9.25 -14.78 -5.19
CA TYR A 216 8.03 -15.47 -5.57
C TYR A 216 8.32 -16.54 -6.64
N VAL A 217 9.08 -16.18 -7.68
CA VAL A 217 9.50 -17.12 -8.72
C VAL A 217 10.38 -18.23 -8.14
N ALA A 218 11.34 -17.91 -7.26
CA ALA A 218 12.18 -18.91 -6.60
C ALA A 218 11.36 -19.90 -5.77
N VAL A 219 10.38 -19.41 -5.01
CA VAL A 219 9.49 -20.24 -4.18
C VAL A 219 8.60 -21.13 -5.05
N VAL A 220 8.12 -20.65 -6.20
CA VAL A 220 7.29 -21.44 -7.12
C VAL A 220 8.11 -22.50 -7.86
N ASN A 221 9.30 -22.15 -8.36
CA ASN A 221 10.14 -23.05 -9.16
C ASN A 221 10.80 -24.18 -8.36
N VAL A 222 10.99 -24.03 -7.04
CA VAL A 222 11.50 -25.12 -6.19
C VAL A 222 10.50 -26.29 -6.10
N HIS A 223 9.24 -26.09 -6.52
CA HIS A 223 8.18 -27.11 -6.50
C HIS A 223 7.85 -27.74 -7.87
N THR A 224 8.59 -27.41 -8.94
CA THR A 224 8.53 -28.08 -10.25
C THR A 224 9.73 -28.97 -10.44
#